data_AF-A0A9X3XFM3-F1
#
_entry.id   AF-A0A9X3XFM3-F1
#
_cell.length_a   1.000
_cell.length_b   1.000
_cell.length_c   1.000
_cell.angle_alpha   90.00
_cell.angle_beta   90.00
_cell.angle_gamma   90.00
#
_symmetry.space_group_name_H-M   'P 1'
#
loop_
_entity.id
_entity.type
_entity.pdbx_description
1 polymer ?
#
loop_
_entity_poly.entity_id
_entity_poly.type
_entity_poly.pdbx_seq_one_letter_code
_entity_poly.pdbx_strand_id
1 'polypeptide(L)'
;MRKDMFELIIERPRYDWGRGRGAGKGRYATRMKADPEAAPLKEGMKYRGRTRDLNENLAPLRRFLERRVGRPWDAVWSEIRASLSPDSAVQKHVFDHVLQYVERNPILIGGIPHAPAGRGSRRDNFLPLRSHGHWQSFYVCPRTGLLCAAGEAHRRRKKRASRA
;
A
#
# COMPACT_ATOMS: atom_id res chain seq x y z
N MET A 1 -15.05 -8.75 6.01
CA MET A 1 -14.01 -8.96 4.98
C MET A 1 -13.90 -10.47 4.76
N ARG A 2 -13.42 -10.95 3.61
CA ARG A 2 -13.15 -12.40 3.46
C ARG A 2 -12.02 -12.79 4.43
N LYS A 3 -12.06 -14.01 4.99
CA LYS A 3 -11.10 -14.47 6.01
C LYS A 3 -9.70 -14.73 5.42
N ASP A 4 -9.66 -15.20 4.17
CA ASP A 4 -8.49 -15.49 3.33
C ASP A 4 -7.86 -14.24 2.67
N MET A 5 -8.25 -13.02 3.06
CA MET A 5 -7.78 -11.80 2.38
C MET A 5 -6.25 -11.66 2.45
N PHE A 6 -5.65 -12.01 3.59
CA PHE A 6 -4.20 -11.90 3.76
C PHE A 6 -3.45 -12.88 2.85
N GLU A 7 -3.98 -14.09 2.63
CA GLU A 7 -3.41 -15.09 1.72
C GLU A 7 -3.39 -14.55 0.29
N LEU A 8 -4.52 -14.01 -0.18
CA LEU A 8 -4.60 -13.42 -1.52
C LEU A 8 -3.64 -12.25 -1.74
N ILE A 9 -3.33 -11.48 -0.68
CA ILE A 9 -2.39 -10.36 -0.74
C ILE A 9 -0.95 -10.87 -0.82
N ILE A 10 -0.59 -11.93 -0.07
CA ILE A 10 0.81 -12.41 0.02
C ILE A 10 1.19 -13.45 -1.03
N GLU A 11 0.25 -14.22 -1.55
CA GLU A 11 0.53 -15.41 -2.37
C GLU A 11 0.85 -15.12 -3.84
N ARG A 12 1.08 -13.85 -4.21
CA ARG A 12 1.47 -13.53 -5.58
C ARG A 12 2.77 -14.26 -5.93
N PRO A 13 2.82 -14.97 -7.08
CA PRO A 13 4.06 -15.55 -7.57
C PRO A 13 5.16 -14.50 -7.55
N ARG A 14 6.31 -14.84 -6.97
CA ARG A 14 7.44 -13.91 -6.87
C ARG A 14 7.78 -13.41 -8.27
N TYR A 15 7.94 -12.09 -8.40
CA TYR A 15 8.37 -11.51 -9.66
C TYR A 15 9.80 -11.98 -9.92
N ASP A 16 9.94 -12.91 -10.85
CA ASP A 16 11.22 -13.39 -11.30
C ASP A 16 11.61 -12.59 -12.55
N TRP A 17 12.46 -11.57 -12.35
CA TRP A 17 13.05 -10.77 -13.43
C TRP A 17 14.13 -11.59 -14.20
N GLY A 18 13.81 -12.82 -14.63
CA GLY A 18 14.67 -13.66 -15.45
C GLY A 18 15.75 -14.45 -14.70
N ARG A 19 15.62 -14.67 -13.39
CA ARG A 19 16.47 -15.58 -12.61
C ARG A 19 15.65 -16.78 -12.13
N GLY A 20 15.31 -17.61 -13.11
CA GLY A 20 14.59 -18.86 -12.98
C GLY A 20 14.96 -19.67 -11.73
N ARG A 21 14.01 -20.53 -11.31
CA ARG A 21 14.22 -21.64 -10.38
C ARG A 21 15.63 -22.22 -10.60
N GLY A 22 16.56 -21.95 -9.68
CA GLY A 22 17.94 -22.40 -9.80
C GLY A 22 19.01 -21.32 -9.64
N ALA A 23 18.71 -20.02 -9.60
CA ALA A 23 19.68 -19.06 -9.08
C ALA A 23 19.87 -19.32 -7.57
N GLY A 24 21.01 -19.90 -7.19
CA GLY A 24 21.30 -20.22 -5.79
C GLY A 24 21.19 -18.99 -4.87
N LYS A 25 21.06 -19.22 -3.56
CA LYS A 25 21.16 -18.14 -2.57
C LYS A 25 22.61 -17.65 -2.56
N GLY A 26 22.86 -16.38 -2.85
CA GLY A 26 24.22 -15.81 -2.77
C GLY A 26 24.51 -14.78 -3.87
N ARG A 27 25.39 -13.83 -3.58
CA ARG A 27 25.68 -12.70 -4.47
C ARG A 27 26.44 -13.16 -5.72
N TYR A 28 27.23 -14.23 -5.58
CA TYR A 28 27.95 -14.90 -6.67
C TYR A 28 27.34 -16.25 -7.08
N ALA A 29 26.10 -16.57 -6.68
CA ALA A 29 25.52 -17.88 -6.95
C ALA A 29 25.54 -18.29 -8.44
N THR A 30 25.49 -17.33 -9.36
CA THR A 30 25.66 -17.57 -10.80
C THR A 30 27.13 -17.78 -11.20
N ARG A 31 28.09 -17.04 -10.61
CA ARG A 31 29.53 -17.25 -10.85
C ARG A 31 30.04 -18.53 -10.21
N MET A 32 29.65 -18.84 -8.98
CA MET A 32 29.92 -20.12 -8.31
C MET A 32 29.36 -21.32 -9.08
N LYS A 33 28.24 -21.16 -9.77
CA LYS A 33 27.68 -22.20 -10.65
C LYS A 33 28.44 -22.34 -11.97
N ALA A 34 29.00 -21.25 -12.48
CA ALA A 34 29.70 -21.23 -13.76
C ALA A 34 31.16 -21.70 -13.63
N ASP A 35 31.84 -21.30 -12.55
CA ASP A 35 33.20 -21.66 -12.22
C ASP A 35 33.41 -21.61 -10.69
N PRO A 36 33.37 -22.76 -10.01
CA PRO A 36 33.53 -22.82 -8.55
C PRO A 36 34.95 -22.47 -8.09
N GLU A 37 35.97 -22.68 -8.94
CA GLU A 37 37.39 -22.43 -8.59
C GLU A 37 37.76 -20.94 -8.73
N ALA A 38 37.13 -20.23 -9.67
CA ALA A 38 37.26 -18.77 -9.80
C ALA A 38 36.35 -17.98 -8.84
N ALA A 39 35.56 -18.66 -8.00
CA ALA A 39 34.66 -18.00 -7.08
C ALA A 39 35.42 -17.42 -5.86
N PRO A 40 35.08 -16.21 -5.40
CA PRO A 40 35.70 -15.64 -4.21
C PRO A 40 35.34 -16.44 -2.95
N LEU A 41 36.35 -16.78 -2.15
CA LEU A 41 36.20 -17.49 -0.87
C LEU A 41 35.42 -16.69 0.20
N LYS A 42 35.29 -15.37 0.04
CA LYS A 42 34.60 -14.48 0.98
C LYS A 42 33.76 -13.44 0.23
N GLU A 43 32.53 -13.19 0.68
CA GLU A 43 31.68 -12.09 0.19
C GLU A 43 31.85 -10.84 1.05
N GLY A 44 32.15 -9.69 0.45
CA GLY A 44 32.25 -8.42 1.18
C GLY A 44 30.90 -7.92 1.68
N MET A 45 30.83 -7.38 2.91
CA MET A 45 29.59 -6.93 3.54
C MET A 45 28.97 -5.65 2.95
N LYS A 46 29.70 -4.90 2.12
CA LYS A 46 29.22 -3.61 1.56
C LYS A 46 27.87 -3.77 0.84
N TYR A 47 26.91 -2.92 1.20
CA TYR A 47 25.60 -2.84 0.56
C TYR A 47 25.76 -2.35 -0.88
N ARG A 48 25.36 -3.16 -1.88
CA ARG A 48 25.47 -2.83 -3.32
C ARG A 48 24.10 -2.68 -4.01
N GLY A 49 23.07 -2.31 -3.25
CA GLY A 49 21.88 -1.65 -3.80
C GLY A 49 20.76 -2.53 -4.34
N ARG A 50 20.63 -3.81 -3.95
CA ARG A 50 19.42 -4.59 -4.29
C ARG A 50 18.88 -5.32 -3.08
N THR A 51 17.80 -4.77 -2.53
CA THR A 51 16.94 -5.43 -1.55
C THR A 51 15.86 -6.21 -2.31
N ARG A 52 15.32 -7.25 -1.67
CA ARG A 52 14.24 -8.05 -2.24
C ARG A 52 12.95 -7.22 -2.21
N ASP A 53 12.31 -7.03 -3.36
CA ASP A 53 11.02 -6.34 -3.41
C ASP A 53 9.89 -7.28 -2.97
N LEU A 54 8.97 -6.74 -2.16
CA LEU A 54 7.74 -7.42 -1.77
C LEU A 54 6.72 -7.27 -2.92
N ASN A 55 6.37 -8.38 -3.57
CA ASN A 55 5.44 -8.40 -4.71
C ASN A 55 4.01 -8.75 -4.25
N GLU A 56 3.35 -7.82 -3.57
CA GLU A 56 2.04 -8.08 -2.96
C GLU A 56 0.88 -7.78 -3.92
N ASN A 57 -0.25 -8.47 -3.72
CA ASN A 57 -1.48 -8.29 -4.49
C ASN A 57 -2.45 -7.37 -3.75
N LEU A 58 -2.36 -6.07 -3.98
CA LEU A 58 -3.20 -5.11 -3.24
C LEU A 58 -4.56 -4.82 -3.89
N ALA A 59 -4.82 -5.36 -5.09
CA ALA A 59 -6.08 -5.15 -5.79
C ALA A 59 -7.32 -5.64 -5.02
N PRO A 60 -7.31 -6.82 -4.37
CA PRO A 60 -8.43 -7.28 -3.54
C PRO A 60 -8.74 -6.34 -2.37
N LEU A 61 -7.71 -5.85 -1.68
CA LEU A 61 -7.84 -4.92 -0.56
C LEU A 61 -8.45 -3.59 -1.00
N ARG A 62 -7.96 -3.06 -2.12
CA ARG A 62 -8.52 -1.84 -2.71
C ARG A 62 -9.99 -2.02 -3.07
N ARG A 63 -10.35 -3.10 -3.77
CA ARG A 63 -11.75 -3.39 -4.15
C ARG A 63 -12.67 -3.54 -2.94
N PHE A 64 -12.15 -4.12 -1.84
CA PHE A 64 -12.86 -4.17 -0.58
C PHE A 64 -13.20 -2.77 -0.06
N LEU A 65 -12.23 -1.85 -0.03
CA LEU A 65 -12.46 -0.46 0.41
C LEU A 65 -13.42 0.29 -0.52
N GLU A 66 -13.31 0.11 -1.84
CA GLU A 66 -14.21 0.72 -2.83
C GLU A 66 -15.69 0.36 -2.56
N ARG A 67 -15.97 -0.91 -2.24
CA ARG A 67 -17.33 -1.38 -1.93
C ARG A 67 -17.87 -0.89 -0.58
N ARG A 68 -17.01 -0.29 0.26
CA ARG A 68 -17.36 0.18 1.61
C ARG A 68 -17.43 1.70 1.69
N VAL A 69 -17.20 2.40 0.58
CA VAL A 69 -17.44 3.84 0.47
C VAL A 69 -18.89 4.17 0.86
N GLY A 70 -19.06 5.21 1.68
CA GLY A 70 -20.34 5.62 2.25
C GLY A 70 -20.68 4.95 3.59
N ARG A 71 -19.90 3.98 4.07
CA ARG A 71 -20.09 3.39 5.41
C ARG A 71 -19.25 4.10 6.47
N PRO A 72 -19.66 4.08 7.76
CA PRO A 72 -18.85 4.58 8.86
C PRO A 72 -17.50 3.88 8.91
N TRP A 73 -16.42 4.66 9.01
CA TRP A 73 -15.05 4.14 9.03
C TRP A 73 -14.82 3.15 10.17
N ASP A 74 -15.34 3.44 11.36
CA ASP A 74 -15.14 2.58 12.54
C ASP A 74 -15.79 1.20 12.36
N ALA A 75 -16.93 1.13 11.66
CA ALA A 75 -17.58 -0.13 11.31
C ALA A 75 -16.76 -0.90 10.26
N VAL A 76 -16.19 -0.21 9.28
CA VAL A 76 -15.30 -0.81 8.28
C VAL A 76 -14.01 -1.32 8.94
N TRP A 77 -13.41 -0.53 9.82
CA TRP A 77 -12.19 -0.90 10.55
C TRP A 77 -12.44 -2.09 11.48
N SER A 78 -13.57 -2.11 12.18
CA SER A 78 -13.99 -3.26 13.00
C SER A 78 -14.18 -4.52 12.15
N GLU A 79 -14.77 -4.41 10.96
CA GLU A 79 -14.91 -5.52 10.02
C GLU A 79 -13.54 -6.09 9.57
N ILE A 80 -12.53 -5.23 9.42
CA ILE A 80 -11.16 -5.64 9.09
C ILE A 80 -10.51 -6.34 10.29
N ARG A 81 -10.57 -5.75 11.48
CA ARG A 81 -10.00 -6.34 12.72
C ARG A 81 -10.68 -7.65 13.14
N ALA A 82 -11.94 -7.85 12.78
CA ALA A 82 -12.63 -9.13 13.00
C ALA A 82 -12.08 -10.26 12.09
N SER A 83 -11.40 -9.90 10.99
CA SER A 83 -10.90 -10.88 10.02
C SER A 83 -9.37 -11.02 10.03
N LEU A 84 -8.65 -10.10 10.67
CA LEU A 84 -7.18 -10.06 10.75
C LEU A 84 -6.74 -9.86 12.20
N SER A 85 -5.70 -10.59 12.60
CA SER A 85 -5.02 -10.44 13.89
C SER A 85 -3.76 -9.56 13.74
N PRO A 86 -3.53 -8.60 14.66
CA PRO A 86 -2.29 -7.80 14.68
C PRO A 86 -1.06 -8.60 15.15
N ASP A 87 -1.26 -9.80 15.71
CA ASP A 87 -0.18 -10.63 16.28
C ASP A 87 0.64 -11.36 15.19
N SER A 88 0.08 -11.48 13.99
CA SER A 88 0.78 -12.00 12.82
C SER A 88 1.47 -10.86 12.07
N ALA A 89 2.78 -10.95 11.87
CA ALA A 89 3.55 -9.94 11.12
C ALA A 89 3.01 -9.73 9.69
N VAL A 90 2.51 -10.80 9.05
CA VAL A 90 1.91 -10.75 7.72
C VAL A 90 0.58 -9.99 7.75
N GLN A 91 -0.29 -10.30 8.69
CA GLN A 91 -1.60 -9.65 8.79
C GLN A 91 -1.45 -8.20 9.29
N LYS A 92 -0.45 -7.93 10.14
CA LYS A 92 -0.02 -6.58 10.52
C LYS A 92 0.32 -5.73 9.29
N HIS A 93 1.09 -6.29 8.38
CA HIS A 93 1.46 -5.61 7.15
C HIS A 93 0.25 -5.32 6.24
N VAL A 94 -0.79 -6.15 6.25
CA VAL A 94 -2.08 -5.84 5.59
C VAL A 94 -2.75 -4.62 6.22
N PHE A 95 -2.72 -4.46 7.56
CA PHE A 95 -3.22 -3.24 8.20
C PHE A 95 -2.43 -2.00 7.75
N ASP A 96 -1.11 -2.11 7.61
CA ASP A 96 -0.28 -1.01 7.12
C ASP A 96 -0.73 -0.55 5.72
N HIS A 97 -1.07 -1.49 4.83
CA HIS A 97 -1.64 -1.15 3.52
C HIS A 97 -3.01 -0.50 3.59
N VAL A 98 -3.90 -0.95 4.50
CA VAL A 98 -5.20 -0.29 4.71
C VAL A 98 -4.98 1.17 5.09
N LEU A 99 -4.06 1.43 6.02
CA LEU A 99 -3.74 2.77 6.49
C LEU A 99 -2.99 3.60 5.45
N GLN A 100 -2.29 2.97 4.51
CA GLN A 100 -1.77 3.65 3.32
C GLN A 100 -2.90 4.11 2.42
N TYR A 101 -3.89 3.24 2.16
CA TYR A 101 -5.04 3.52 1.29
C TYR A 101 -6.00 4.59 1.82
N VAL A 102 -6.10 4.74 3.14
CA VAL A 102 -7.12 5.57 3.80
C VAL A 102 -6.45 6.66 4.64
N GLU A 103 -6.57 7.92 4.21
CA GLU A 103 -6.23 9.07 5.05
C GLU A 103 -7.32 9.30 6.10
N ARG A 104 -6.97 9.17 7.38
CA ARG A 104 -7.93 9.26 8.48
C ARG A 104 -8.14 10.69 8.98
N ASN A 105 -7.15 11.57 8.77
CA ASN A 105 -7.18 12.95 9.22
C ASN A 105 -6.93 13.92 8.05
N PRO A 106 -7.78 13.92 7.01
CA PRO A 106 -7.59 14.78 5.86
C PRO A 106 -7.98 16.23 6.18
N ILE A 107 -7.29 17.17 5.56
CA ILE A 107 -7.71 18.57 5.53
C ILE A 107 -8.53 18.81 4.25
N LEU A 108 -9.73 19.34 4.38
CA LEU A 108 -10.58 19.69 3.24
C LEU A 108 -10.32 21.13 2.79
N ILE A 109 -9.60 21.30 1.68
CA ILE A 109 -9.36 22.62 1.06
C ILE A 109 -10.24 22.73 -0.19
N GLY A 110 -11.22 23.64 -0.17
CA GLY A 110 -12.20 23.77 -1.25
C GLY A 110 -13.00 22.50 -1.51
N GLY A 111 -13.26 21.70 -0.46
CA GLY A 111 -13.95 20.41 -0.54
C GLY A 111 -13.10 19.26 -1.10
N ILE A 112 -11.82 19.48 -1.39
CA ILE A 112 -10.89 18.42 -1.80
C ILE A 112 -10.10 17.95 -0.58
N PRO A 113 -10.03 16.63 -0.32
CA PRO A 113 -9.21 16.09 0.76
C PRO A 113 -7.72 16.15 0.41
N HIS A 114 -6.93 16.64 1.35
CA HIS A 114 -5.48 16.71 1.29
C HIS A 114 -4.85 15.91 2.44
N ALA A 115 -3.67 15.35 2.17
CA ALA A 115 -2.78 14.73 3.14
C ALA A 115 -1.44 15.48 3.18
N PRO A 116 -0.70 15.42 4.29
CA PRO A 116 0.66 15.93 4.34
C PRO A 116 1.53 15.28 3.25
N ALA A 117 2.36 16.09 2.59
CA ALA A 117 3.18 15.70 1.44
C ALA A 117 4.25 14.62 1.74
N GLY A 118 4.46 14.28 3.02
CA GLY A 118 5.42 13.27 3.44
C GLY A 118 5.04 12.59 4.75
N ARG A 119 5.63 11.42 4.99
CA ARG A 119 5.65 10.78 6.31
C ARG A 119 6.86 11.32 7.07
N GLY A 120 6.68 12.42 7.81
CA GLY A 120 7.75 13.09 8.57
C GLY A 120 7.25 14.27 9.40
N SER A 121 8.12 14.87 10.20
CA SER A 121 7.77 15.89 11.22
C SER A 121 7.37 17.26 10.65
N ARG A 122 7.66 17.55 9.38
CA ARG A 122 7.21 18.79 8.70
C ARG A 122 5.93 18.50 7.94
N ARG A 123 4.80 19.01 8.45
CA ARG A 123 3.44 18.84 7.90
C ARG A 123 2.96 20.09 7.16
N ASP A 124 3.89 20.93 6.77
CA ASP A 124 3.63 22.30 6.35
C ASP A 124 3.11 22.36 4.90
N ASN A 125 3.32 21.27 4.14
CA ASN A 125 2.86 21.14 2.77
C ASN A 125 1.78 20.04 2.66
N PHE A 126 0.64 20.39 2.07
CA PHE A 126 -0.50 19.51 1.89
C PHE A 126 -0.75 19.24 0.41
N LEU A 127 -0.72 17.96 0.04
CA LEU A 127 -1.00 17.52 -1.32
C LEU A 127 -2.41 16.93 -1.39
N PRO A 128 -3.17 17.23 -2.47
CA PRO A 128 -4.48 16.62 -2.64
C PRO A 128 -4.31 15.11 -2.77
N LEU A 129 -5.18 14.33 -2.12
CA LEU A 129 -5.05 12.86 -2.05
C LEU A 129 -4.91 12.21 -3.43
N ARG A 130 -5.58 12.77 -4.46
CA ARG A 130 -5.48 12.31 -5.84
C ARG A 130 -4.05 12.28 -6.40
N SER A 131 -3.15 13.13 -5.89
CA SER A 131 -1.77 13.22 -6.37
C SER A 131 -0.91 12.05 -5.93
N HIS A 132 -1.35 11.27 -4.93
CA HIS A 132 -0.64 10.10 -4.42
C HIS A 132 -0.97 8.82 -5.22
N GLY A 133 -1.64 8.96 -6.37
CA GLY A 133 -2.00 7.87 -7.25
C GLY A 133 -2.98 6.89 -6.59
N HIS A 134 -2.77 5.59 -6.80
CA HIS A 134 -3.66 4.56 -6.24
C HIS A 134 -3.47 4.36 -4.73
N TRP A 135 -2.35 4.79 -4.16
CA TRP A 135 -1.98 4.50 -2.77
C TRP A 135 -2.77 5.26 -1.72
N GLN A 136 -3.37 6.41 -2.01
CA GLN A 136 -4.25 7.14 -1.06
C GLN A 136 -5.59 7.47 -1.71
N SER A 137 -6.28 6.42 -2.15
CA SER A 137 -7.53 6.55 -2.92
C SER A 137 -8.75 6.91 -2.06
N PHE A 138 -8.66 6.77 -0.73
CA PHE A 138 -9.78 6.96 0.19
C PHE A 138 -9.43 7.88 1.36
N TYR A 139 -10.46 8.40 2.01
CA TYR A 139 -10.32 9.20 3.22
C TYR A 139 -11.52 9.05 4.15
N VAL A 140 -11.33 9.35 5.42
CA VAL A 140 -12.44 9.47 6.38
C VAL A 140 -12.94 10.91 6.32
N CYS A 141 -14.22 11.09 6.01
CA CYS A 141 -14.81 12.43 5.99
C CYS A 141 -14.77 13.02 7.41
N PRO A 142 -14.09 14.15 7.66
CA PRO A 142 -13.92 14.69 9.00
C PRO A 142 -15.25 15.19 9.61
N ARG A 143 -16.27 15.42 8.77
CA ARG A 143 -17.60 15.87 9.22
C ARG A 143 -18.55 14.73 9.57
N THR A 144 -18.40 13.57 8.94
CA THR A 144 -19.40 12.49 9.01
C THR A 144 -18.82 11.15 9.46
N GLY A 145 -17.50 11.01 9.55
CA GLY A 145 -16.83 9.73 9.85
C GLY A 145 -16.99 8.67 8.75
N LEU A 146 -17.58 9.01 7.60
CA LEU A 146 -17.80 8.05 6.51
C LEU A 146 -16.53 7.86 5.68
N LEU A 147 -16.28 6.62 5.28
CA LEU A 147 -15.26 6.30 4.28
C LEU A 147 -15.67 6.88 2.93
N CYS A 148 -14.81 7.69 2.32
CA CYS A 148 -15.08 8.41 1.08
C CYS A 148 -13.97 8.15 0.04
N ALA A 149 -14.33 8.17 -1.25
CA ALA A 149 -13.35 8.07 -2.34
C ALA A 149 -12.82 9.47 -2.72
N ALA A 150 -11.49 9.64 -2.73
CA ALA A 150 -10.85 10.92 -3.08
C ALA A 150 -11.18 11.37 -4.52
N GLY A 151 -11.27 10.42 -5.46
CA GLY A 151 -11.64 10.70 -6.85
C GLY A 151 -13.10 11.14 -7.04
N GLU A 152 -14.01 10.73 -6.15
CA GLU A 152 -15.42 11.17 -6.22
C GLU A 152 -15.59 12.60 -5.70
N ALA A 153 -14.92 12.96 -4.60
CA ALA A 153 -14.91 14.32 -4.06
C ALA A 153 -14.48 15.35 -5.11
N HIS A 154 -13.43 15.04 -5.88
CA HIS A 154 -12.96 15.88 -6.97
C HIS A 154 -14.01 16.05 -8.09
N ARG A 155 -14.65 14.96 -8.53
CA ARG A 155 -15.71 15.00 -9.56
C ARG A 155 -16.90 15.87 -9.12
N ARG A 156 -17.31 15.75 -7.85
CA ARG A 156 -18.40 16.57 -7.27
C ARG A 156 -18.05 18.06 -7.27
N ARG A 157 -16.81 18.44 -6.96
CA ARG A 157 -16.35 19.84 -7.06
C ARG A 157 -16.42 20.37 -8.49
N LYS A 158 -15.89 19.62 -9.47
CA LYS A 158 -15.91 20.05 -10.89
C LYS A 158 -17.33 20.32 -11.39
N LYS A 159 -18.29 19.45 -11.05
CA LYS A 159 -19.72 19.64 -11.38
C LYS A 159 -20.37 20.86 -10.73
N ARG A 160 -19.94 21.24 -9.52
CA ARG A 160 -20.41 22.47 -8.86
C ARG A 160 -19.83 23.72 -9.52
N ALA A 161 -18.55 23.70 -9.85
CA ALA A 161 -17.87 24.82 -10.52
C ALA A 161 -18.40 25.07 -11.95
N SER A 162 -18.90 24.04 -12.65
CA SER A 162 -19.50 24.20 -13.98
C SER A 162 -20.98 24.64 -13.95
N ARG A 163 -21.57 24.79 -12.76
CA ARG A 163 -22.97 25.19 -12.56
C ARG A 163 -23.12 26.58 -11.95
N ALA A 164 -22.00 27.20 -11.59
CA ALA A 164 -21.90 28.57 -11.08
C ALA A 164 -21.33 29.45 -12.20
#